data_AF-A0A7R9ZUE0-F1
#
_entry.id   AF-A0A7R9ZUE0-F1
#
_cell.length_a   1.000
_cell.length_b   1.000
_cell.length_c   1.000
_cell.angle_alpha   90.00
_cell.angle_beta   90.00
_cell.angle_gamma   90.00
#
_symmetry.space_group_name_H-M   'P 1'
#
loop_
_entity.id
_entity.type
_entity.pdbx_description
1 polymer ?
#
loop_
_entity_poly.entity_id
_entity_poly.type
_entity_poly.pdbx_seq_one_letter_code
_entity_poly.pdbx_strand_id
1 'polypeptide(L)'
;FTAWSFQHELEPNTVPEILRTNLGNVVLMLKSLGINDLIHFDFMDKPPADALIRALEQLYALGALNDMGELTKLGRKMAEFPLEPMLSKSVICSEKHKCVSEVLSTVAMLSLGASVFYRPKEKKLQADTARMNFARGGGGDHATLLRCYRDWASTDYSDGWCFENFVQVRSIKRARAIREQLEGLCDRVEIDQEISSPDDTDALLKAITSGFFYNVAKLGRTGDFQTVK
;
A
#
# COMPACT_ATOMS: atom_id res chain seq x y z
N PHE A 1 -23.36 -26.96 -2.74
CA PHE A 1 -24.51 -26.16 -3.20
C PHE A 1 -25.52 -27.10 -3.84
N THR A 2 -26.83 -26.83 -3.73
CA THR A 2 -27.88 -27.65 -4.38
C THR A 2 -28.24 -27.06 -5.76
N ALA A 3 -28.91 -27.84 -6.62
CA ALA A 3 -29.41 -27.35 -7.91
C ALA A 3 -30.41 -26.19 -7.72
N TRP A 4 -31.21 -26.24 -6.65
CA TRP A 4 -32.15 -25.19 -6.30
C TRP A 4 -31.41 -23.88 -5.95
N SER A 5 -30.37 -23.95 -5.11
CA SER A 5 -29.52 -22.80 -4.76
C SER A 5 -28.88 -22.16 -5.99
N PHE A 6 -28.38 -22.96 -6.94
CA PHE A 6 -27.77 -22.42 -8.17
C PHE A 6 -28.78 -21.61 -9.00
N GLN A 7 -30.04 -22.06 -9.06
CA GLN A 7 -31.06 -21.45 -9.91
C GLN A 7 -31.78 -20.26 -9.25
N HIS A 8 -31.81 -20.20 -7.90
CA HIS A 8 -32.63 -19.22 -7.17
C HIS A 8 -31.86 -18.31 -6.23
N GLU A 9 -30.65 -18.67 -5.79
CA GLU A 9 -29.89 -17.89 -4.79
C GLU A 9 -28.68 -17.17 -5.37
N LEU A 10 -28.12 -17.66 -6.50
CA LEU A 10 -26.95 -17.03 -7.13
C LEU A 10 -27.38 -15.95 -8.12
N GLU A 11 -26.69 -14.82 -8.07
CA GLU A 11 -26.83 -13.81 -9.11
C GLU A 11 -26.36 -14.37 -10.46
N PRO A 12 -27.05 -14.02 -11.56
CA PRO A 12 -26.74 -14.57 -12.89
C PRO A 12 -25.39 -14.09 -13.42
N ASN A 13 -24.96 -12.88 -13.02
CA ASN A 13 -23.70 -12.27 -13.43
C ASN A 13 -23.06 -11.53 -12.25
N THR A 14 -21.74 -11.46 -12.23
CA THR A 14 -21.02 -10.67 -11.23
C THR A 14 -21.07 -9.19 -11.56
N VAL A 15 -21.25 -8.34 -10.55
CA VAL A 15 -21.19 -6.89 -10.70
C VAL A 15 -19.80 -6.44 -11.22
N PRO A 16 -19.74 -5.53 -12.21
CA PRO A 16 -18.49 -4.97 -12.74
C PRO A 16 -17.57 -4.40 -11.66
N GLU A 17 -16.24 -4.50 -11.87
CA GLU A 17 -15.24 -4.05 -10.88
C GLU A 17 -15.29 -2.54 -10.64
N ILE A 18 -15.51 -1.74 -11.69
CA ILE A 18 -15.59 -0.28 -11.62
C ILE A 18 -16.71 0.23 -10.69
N LEU A 19 -17.72 -0.60 -10.43
CA LEU A 19 -18.83 -0.28 -9.52
C LEU A 19 -18.55 -0.70 -8.07
N ARG A 20 -17.45 -1.44 -7.82
CA ARG A 20 -17.16 -2.09 -6.54
C ARG A 20 -15.85 -1.65 -5.89
N THR A 21 -14.97 -0.96 -6.61
CA THR A 21 -13.61 -0.61 -6.13
C THR A 21 -13.43 0.90 -5.93
N ASN A 22 -12.40 1.27 -5.15
CA ASN A 22 -11.99 2.67 -5.02
C ASN A 22 -11.38 3.14 -6.35
N LEU A 23 -11.91 4.24 -6.88
CA LEU A 23 -11.53 4.79 -8.18
C LEU A 23 -10.29 5.68 -8.13
N GLY A 24 -9.62 5.86 -6.98
CA GLY A 24 -8.46 6.74 -6.84
C GLY A 24 -7.36 6.51 -7.89
N ASN A 25 -6.98 5.24 -8.13
CA ASN A 25 -6.01 4.89 -9.16
C ASN A 25 -6.52 5.16 -10.58
N VAL A 26 -7.79 4.82 -10.84
CA VAL A 26 -8.41 5.02 -12.17
C VAL A 26 -8.50 6.51 -12.49
N VAL A 27 -8.94 7.33 -11.54
CA VAL A 27 -9.03 8.79 -11.71
C VAL A 27 -7.66 9.41 -11.92
N LEU A 28 -6.64 8.99 -11.15
CA LEU A 28 -5.27 9.46 -11.33
C LEU A 28 -4.74 9.14 -12.74
N MET A 29 -5.00 7.92 -13.22
CA MET A 29 -4.61 7.47 -14.56
C MET A 29 -5.36 8.23 -15.67
N LEU A 30 -6.67 8.40 -15.56
CA LEU A 30 -7.45 9.15 -16.55
C LEU A 30 -6.97 10.61 -16.64
N LYS A 31 -6.68 11.23 -15.49
CA LYS A 31 -6.13 12.58 -15.43
C LYS A 31 -4.72 12.66 -16.00
N SER A 32 -3.85 11.66 -15.81
CA SER A 32 -2.52 11.64 -16.43
C SER A 32 -2.56 11.49 -17.95
N LEU A 33 -3.60 10.84 -18.48
CA LEU A 33 -3.90 10.76 -19.92
C LEU A 33 -4.51 12.04 -20.51
N GLY A 34 -4.81 13.05 -19.68
CA GLY A 34 -5.40 14.33 -20.12
C GLY A 34 -6.92 14.33 -20.18
N ILE A 35 -7.59 13.31 -19.64
CA ILE A 35 -9.05 13.25 -19.58
C ILE A 35 -9.53 14.05 -18.38
N ASN A 36 -10.09 15.24 -18.65
CA ASN A 36 -10.51 16.17 -17.60
C ASN A 36 -11.97 16.01 -17.20
N ASP A 37 -12.84 15.71 -18.16
CA ASP A 37 -14.27 15.50 -17.92
C ASP A 37 -14.55 14.03 -17.63
N LEU A 38 -14.46 13.68 -16.35
CA LEU A 38 -14.69 12.31 -15.87
C LEU A 38 -16.19 11.96 -15.79
N ILE A 39 -17.08 12.95 -15.75
CA ILE A 39 -18.53 12.74 -15.59
C ILE A 39 -19.12 12.30 -16.93
N HIS A 40 -18.70 12.93 -18.02
CA HIS A 40 -19.16 12.59 -19.37
C HIS A 40 -18.25 11.60 -20.10
N PHE A 41 -17.24 11.05 -19.41
CA PHE A 41 -16.39 10.01 -19.99
C PHE A 41 -17.21 8.76 -20.32
N ASP A 42 -16.91 8.15 -21.47
CA ASP A 42 -17.65 7.02 -22.02
C ASP A 42 -17.23 5.69 -21.39
N PHE A 43 -17.59 5.51 -20.11
CA PHE A 43 -17.44 4.23 -19.44
C PHE A 43 -18.49 3.23 -19.96
N MET A 44 -18.07 1.97 -20.18
CA MET A 44 -18.98 0.86 -20.50
C MET A 44 -20.06 0.70 -19.42
N ASP A 45 -19.65 0.68 -18.15
CA ASP A 45 -20.51 0.75 -16.98
C ASP A 45 -20.10 1.97 -16.15
N LYS A 46 -20.96 2.99 -16.10
CA LYS A 46 -20.62 4.26 -15.45
C LYS A 46 -20.55 4.10 -13.93
N PRO A 47 -19.43 4.48 -13.29
CA PRO A 47 -19.34 4.47 -11.83
C PRO A 47 -20.31 5.48 -11.20
N PRO A 48 -20.70 5.27 -9.92
CA PRO A 48 -21.48 6.25 -9.17
C PRO A 48 -20.74 7.59 -9.09
N ALA A 49 -21.46 8.70 -9.28
CA ALA A 49 -20.89 10.05 -9.17
C ALA A 49 -20.20 10.27 -7.82
N ASP A 50 -20.79 9.77 -6.73
CA ASP A 50 -20.22 9.86 -5.38
C ASP A 50 -18.86 9.16 -5.27
N ALA A 51 -18.64 8.05 -5.99
CA ALA A 51 -17.37 7.35 -5.99
C ALA A 51 -16.28 8.16 -6.71
N LEU A 52 -16.63 8.80 -7.84
CA LEU A 52 -15.74 9.72 -8.55
C LEU A 52 -15.39 10.95 -7.70
N ILE A 53 -16.38 11.55 -7.03
CA ILE A 53 -16.18 12.71 -6.15
C ILE A 53 -15.24 12.35 -5.00
N ARG A 54 -15.47 11.22 -4.32
CA ARG A 54 -14.60 10.75 -3.23
C ARG A 54 -13.15 10.50 -3.70
N ALA A 55 -12.97 9.95 -4.89
CA ALA A 55 -11.65 9.74 -5.47
C ALA A 55 -10.94 11.07 -5.79
N LEU A 56 -11.66 12.05 -6.35
CA LEU A 56 -11.15 13.40 -6.61
C LEU A 56 -10.77 14.11 -5.29
N GLU A 57 -11.63 14.06 -4.28
CA GLU A 57 -11.35 14.62 -2.94
C GLU A 57 -10.11 13.98 -2.30
N GLN A 58 -9.96 12.66 -2.42
CA GLN A 58 -8.80 11.95 -1.88
C GLN A 58 -7.50 12.37 -2.61
N LEU A 59 -7.53 12.45 -3.94
CA LEU A 59 -6.38 12.87 -4.74
C LEU A 59 -6.02 14.34 -4.51
N TYR A 60 -7.01 15.20 -4.33
CA TYR A 60 -6.80 16.59 -3.93
C TYR A 60 -6.14 16.68 -2.56
N ALA A 61 -6.64 15.95 -1.56
CA ALA A 61 -6.06 15.93 -0.22
C ALA A 61 -4.62 15.36 -0.20
N LEU A 62 -4.31 14.38 -1.06
CA LEU A 62 -2.95 13.86 -1.25
C LEU A 62 -2.01 14.87 -1.94
N GLY A 63 -2.56 15.95 -2.51
CA GLY A 63 -1.84 16.95 -3.29
C GLY A 63 -1.54 16.51 -4.73
N ALA A 64 -2.19 15.44 -5.20
CA ALA A 64 -2.08 14.98 -6.58
C ALA A 64 -2.81 15.92 -7.56
N LEU A 65 -3.87 16.57 -7.09
CA LEU A 65 -4.65 17.56 -7.85
C LEU A 65 -4.55 18.96 -7.22
N ASN A 66 -4.66 20.01 -8.04
CA ASN A 66 -4.81 21.39 -7.58
C ASN A 66 -6.30 21.78 -7.40
N ASP A 67 -6.57 23.03 -6.98
CA ASP A 67 -7.93 23.57 -6.75
C ASP A 67 -8.80 23.56 -8.02
N MET A 68 -8.17 23.53 -9.20
CA MET A 68 -8.83 23.46 -10.51
C MET A 68 -9.06 22.01 -10.97
N GLY A 69 -8.67 21.01 -10.18
CA GLY A 69 -8.81 19.59 -10.54
C GLY A 69 -7.81 19.10 -11.59
N GLU A 70 -6.69 19.80 -11.77
CA GLU A 70 -5.61 19.46 -12.69
C GLU A 70 -4.46 18.75 -11.97
N LEU A 71 -3.72 17.92 -12.70
CA LEU A 71 -2.64 17.11 -12.16
C LEU A 71 -1.42 17.96 -11.80
N THR A 72 -1.01 17.93 -10.52
CA THR A 72 0.18 18.62 -10.02
C THR A 72 1.46 17.89 -10.44
N LYS A 73 2.63 18.51 -10.21
CA LYS A 73 3.93 17.83 -10.39
C LYS A 73 4.02 16.56 -9.52
N LEU A 74 3.49 16.61 -8.31
CA LEU A 74 3.41 15.45 -7.42
C LEU A 74 2.48 14.38 -8.00
N GLY A 75 1.29 14.76 -8.46
CA GLY A 75 0.35 13.83 -9.08
C GLY A 75 0.92 13.14 -10.32
N ARG A 76 1.71 13.85 -11.13
CA ARG A 76 2.43 13.26 -12.27
C ARG A 76 3.45 12.21 -11.81
N LYS A 77 4.26 12.51 -10.80
CA LYS A 77 5.17 11.51 -10.21
C LYS A 77 4.41 10.32 -9.65
N MET A 78 3.25 10.54 -9.00
CA MET A 78 2.43 9.45 -8.45
C MET A 78 1.88 8.51 -9.52
N ALA A 79 1.53 9.03 -10.70
CA ALA A 79 0.99 8.26 -11.81
C ALA A 79 2.01 7.31 -12.47
N GLU A 80 3.30 7.52 -12.22
CA GLU A 80 4.38 6.64 -12.73
C GLU A 80 4.53 5.34 -11.93
N PHE A 81 4.00 5.30 -10.71
CA PHE A 81 4.05 4.11 -9.86
C PHE A 81 2.80 3.25 -10.03
N PRO A 82 2.94 1.92 -10.22
CA PRO A 82 1.81 0.99 -10.27
C PRO A 82 1.30 0.65 -8.86
N LEU A 83 1.07 1.68 -8.03
CA LEU A 83 0.67 1.57 -6.63
C LEU A 83 -0.59 2.39 -6.38
N GLU A 84 -1.26 2.14 -5.25
CA GLU A 84 -2.33 3.04 -4.79
C GLU A 84 -1.80 4.45 -4.52
N PRO A 85 -2.62 5.51 -4.66
CA PRO A 85 -2.12 6.89 -4.59
C PRO A 85 -1.54 7.21 -3.22
N MET A 86 -2.06 6.59 -2.15
CA MET A 86 -1.54 6.71 -0.79
C MET A 86 -0.11 6.14 -0.66
N LEU A 87 0.15 4.97 -1.27
CA LEU A 87 1.47 4.34 -1.27
C LEU A 87 2.45 5.14 -2.13
N SER A 88 2.04 5.56 -3.34
CA SER A 88 2.86 6.40 -4.22
C SER A 88 3.26 7.71 -3.53
N LYS A 89 2.33 8.33 -2.80
CA LYS A 89 2.60 9.53 -2.00
C LYS A 89 3.64 9.27 -0.92
N SER A 90 3.54 8.17 -0.17
CA SER A 90 4.52 7.80 0.85
C SER A 90 5.92 7.59 0.27
N VAL A 91 6.03 6.94 -0.89
CA VAL A 91 7.31 6.76 -1.60
C VAL A 91 7.89 8.12 -1.98
N ILE A 92 7.12 9.00 -2.61
CA ILE A 92 7.64 10.30 -3.05
C ILE A 92 8.02 11.20 -1.86
N CYS A 93 7.24 11.19 -0.78
CA CYS A 93 7.57 11.97 0.42
C CYS A 93 8.73 11.40 1.24
N SER A 94 9.09 10.13 1.06
CA SER A 94 10.20 9.50 1.79
C SER A 94 11.55 10.16 1.52
N GLU A 95 11.72 10.76 0.34
CA GLU A 95 12.90 11.56 -0.02
C GLU A 95 13.15 12.72 0.97
N LYS A 96 12.08 13.43 1.36
CA LYS A 96 12.16 14.54 2.32
C LYS A 96 12.54 14.09 3.72
N HIS A 97 12.21 12.84 4.05
CA HIS A 97 12.45 12.24 5.35
C HIS A 97 13.71 11.37 5.38
N LYS A 98 14.45 11.27 4.26
CA LYS A 98 15.71 10.49 4.19
C LYS A 98 15.50 9.01 4.51
N CYS A 99 14.40 8.42 4.04
CA CYS A 99 14.03 7.03 4.35
C CYS A 99 13.49 6.26 3.13
N VAL A 100 14.04 6.55 1.94
CA VAL A 100 13.54 5.99 0.66
C VAL A 100 13.66 4.47 0.65
N SER A 101 14.84 3.93 0.95
CA SER A 101 15.08 2.47 0.94
C SER A 101 14.16 1.71 1.92
N GLU A 102 13.92 2.28 3.10
CA GLU A 102 13.05 1.73 4.14
C GLU A 102 11.59 1.74 3.70
N VAL A 103 11.14 2.84 3.10
CA VAL A 103 9.77 2.97 2.59
C VAL A 103 9.55 2.03 1.42
N LEU A 104 10.49 1.91 0.48
CA LEU A 104 10.40 0.97 -0.64
C LEU A 104 10.25 -0.48 -0.17
N SER A 105 11.08 -0.88 0.80
CA SER A 105 11.00 -2.22 1.40
C SER A 105 9.65 -2.43 2.10
N THR A 106 9.16 -1.44 2.82
CA THR A 106 7.85 -1.49 3.51
C THR A 106 6.69 -1.58 2.51
N VAL A 107 6.68 -0.76 1.47
CA VAL A 107 5.66 -0.73 0.42
C VAL A 107 5.64 -2.03 -0.38
N ALA A 108 6.81 -2.59 -0.69
CA ALA A 108 6.92 -3.89 -1.34
C ALA A 108 6.31 -5.01 -0.49
N MET A 109 6.56 -4.99 0.83
CA MET A 109 5.96 -5.95 1.77
C MET A 109 4.44 -5.76 1.91
N LEU A 110 3.95 -4.51 1.93
CA LEU A 110 2.51 -4.21 1.98
C LEU A 110 1.77 -4.68 0.72
N SER A 111 2.43 -4.62 -0.45
CA SER A 111 1.86 -5.05 -1.73
C SER A 111 1.56 -6.56 -1.78
N LEU A 112 2.08 -7.35 -0.83
CA LEU A 112 1.80 -8.78 -0.68
C LEU A 112 0.57 -9.07 0.21
N GLY A 113 0.08 -8.08 0.96
CA GLY A 113 -0.99 -8.24 1.94
C GLY A 113 -0.62 -9.16 3.11
N ALA A 114 -1.63 -9.80 3.71
CA ALA A 114 -1.48 -10.68 4.89
C ALA A 114 -0.73 -12.01 4.62
N SER A 115 -0.18 -12.20 3.42
CA SER A 115 0.44 -13.46 2.98
C SER A 115 1.90 -13.64 3.39
N VAL A 116 2.50 -12.67 4.10
CA VAL A 116 3.93 -12.74 4.47
C VAL A 116 4.17 -13.78 5.57
N PHE A 117 3.37 -13.75 6.64
CA PHE A 117 3.54 -14.64 7.79
C PHE A 117 2.53 -15.78 7.72
N TYR A 118 2.97 -17.01 7.95
CA TYR A 118 2.06 -18.15 8.10
C TYR A 118 2.06 -18.66 9.54
N ARG A 119 0.91 -19.15 10.00
CA ARG A 119 0.72 -19.55 11.40
C ARG A 119 0.10 -20.94 11.48
N PRO A 120 0.92 -22.01 11.48
CA PRO A 120 0.41 -23.38 11.61
C PRO A 120 -0.31 -23.58 12.94
N LYS A 121 -1.44 -24.29 12.95
CA LYS A 121 -2.23 -24.53 14.17
C LYS A 121 -1.41 -25.23 15.27
N GLU A 122 -0.55 -26.17 14.88
CA GLU A 122 0.28 -26.97 15.79
C GLU A 122 1.47 -26.18 16.36
N LYS A 123 2.00 -25.21 15.61
CA LYS A 123 3.19 -24.42 15.98
C LYS A 123 2.86 -22.96 16.27
N LYS A 124 1.62 -22.71 16.72
CA LYS A 124 1.06 -21.36 16.94
C LYS A 124 1.97 -20.50 17.84
N LEU A 125 2.43 -21.07 18.97
CA LEU A 125 3.28 -20.37 19.93
C LEU A 125 4.65 -19.99 19.33
N GLN A 126 5.27 -20.91 18.57
CA GLN A 126 6.56 -20.66 17.92
C GLN A 126 6.45 -19.57 16.84
N ALA A 127 5.38 -19.62 16.03
CA ALA A 127 5.11 -18.62 15.00
C ALA A 127 4.85 -17.23 15.62
N ASP A 128 4.12 -17.17 16.74
CA ASP A 128 3.86 -15.91 17.44
C ASP A 128 5.15 -15.34 18.05
N THR A 129 6.00 -16.17 18.65
CA THR A 129 7.32 -15.75 19.17
C THR A 129 8.22 -15.22 18.05
N ALA A 130 8.31 -15.92 16.92
CA ALA A 130 9.07 -15.45 15.76
C ALA A 130 8.57 -14.09 15.26
N ARG A 131 7.25 -13.91 15.19
CA ARG A 131 6.65 -12.62 14.81
C ARG A 131 6.92 -11.51 15.83
N MET A 132 6.88 -11.81 17.13
CA MET A 132 7.21 -10.84 18.18
C MET A 132 8.67 -10.39 18.10
N ASN A 133 9.59 -11.26 17.67
CA ASN A 133 10.98 -10.85 17.46
C ASN A 133 11.11 -9.74 16.41
N PHE A 134 10.27 -9.71 15.37
CA PHE A 134 10.26 -8.61 14.40
C PHE A 134 9.64 -7.31 14.95
N ALA A 135 8.76 -7.42 15.94
CA ALA A 135 8.15 -6.26 16.61
C ALA A 135 9.10 -5.58 17.63
N ARG A 136 10.30 -6.11 17.85
CA ARG A 136 11.31 -5.56 18.78
C ARG A 136 11.66 -4.11 18.41
N GLY A 137 11.59 -3.19 19.36
CA GLY A 137 11.98 -1.78 19.14
C GLY A 137 10.84 -0.85 18.68
N GLY A 138 9.58 -1.28 18.76
CA GLY A 138 8.42 -0.40 18.50
C GLY A 138 8.26 -0.01 17.03
N GLY A 139 7.43 1.00 16.75
CA GLY A 139 7.19 1.49 15.38
C GLY A 139 6.04 0.80 14.62
N GLY A 140 5.29 -0.08 15.28
CA GLY A 140 4.08 -0.71 14.72
C GLY A 140 4.34 -1.78 13.65
N ASP A 141 3.26 -2.18 12.97
CA ASP A 141 3.30 -3.27 11.99
C ASP A 141 4.12 -2.93 10.75
N HIS A 142 4.15 -1.66 10.32
CA HIS A 142 4.98 -1.23 9.20
C HIS A 142 6.48 -1.40 9.47
N ALA A 143 6.95 -0.98 10.65
CA ALA A 143 8.34 -1.20 11.06
C ALA A 143 8.66 -2.70 11.22
N THR A 144 7.68 -3.50 11.65
CA THR A 144 7.80 -4.97 11.75
C THR A 144 8.03 -5.60 10.38
N LEU A 145 7.29 -5.18 9.35
CA LEU A 145 7.48 -5.65 7.97
C LEU A 145 8.86 -5.26 7.42
N LEU A 146 9.31 -4.03 7.68
CA LEU A 146 10.64 -3.57 7.31
C LEU A 146 11.74 -4.43 7.95
N ARG A 147 11.66 -4.68 9.26
CA ARG A 147 12.62 -5.51 9.99
C ARG A 147 12.65 -6.94 9.45
N CYS A 148 11.48 -7.54 9.19
CA CYS A 148 11.40 -8.86 8.58
C CYS A 148 12.13 -8.90 7.23
N TYR A 149 11.95 -7.89 6.38
CA TYR A 149 12.64 -7.80 5.09
C TYR A 149 14.16 -7.63 5.26
N ARG A 150 14.60 -6.74 6.16
CA ARG A 150 16.02 -6.48 6.44
C ARG A 150 16.73 -7.69 7.02
N ASP A 151 16.13 -8.35 8.01
CA ASP A 151 16.69 -9.55 8.63
C ASP A 151 16.84 -10.66 7.57
N TRP A 152 15.82 -10.88 6.71
CA TRP A 152 15.94 -11.81 5.58
C TRP A 152 17.05 -11.43 4.59
N ALA A 153 17.12 -10.16 4.19
CA ALA A 153 18.15 -9.66 3.27
C ALA A 153 19.56 -9.85 3.84
N SER A 154 19.75 -9.68 5.15
CA SER A 154 21.04 -9.91 5.82
C SER A 154 21.49 -11.37 5.85
N THR A 155 20.57 -12.31 5.60
CA THR A 155 20.88 -13.74 5.48
C THR A 155 21.19 -14.17 4.05
N ASP A 156 21.47 -13.21 3.16
CA ASP A 156 21.61 -13.43 1.73
C ASP A 156 20.38 -14.14 1.13
N TYR A 157 19.20 -13.69 1.55
CA TYR A 157 17.92 -14.14 1.03
C TYR A 157 17.64 -15.65 1.24
N SER A 158 18.10 -16.20 2.37
CA SER A 158 17.99 -17.62 2.70
C SER A 158 16.55 -18.12 2.80
N ASP A 159 16.25 -19.20 2.08
CA ASP A 159 14.97 -19.91 2.20
C ASP A 159 14.84 -20.61 3.56
N GLY A 160 15.95 -21.11 4.11
CA GLY A 160 16.00 -21.75 5.43
C GLY A 160 15.57 -20.80 6.55
N TRP A 161 16.06 -19.56 6.49
CA TRP A 161 15.67 -18.51 7.44
C TRP A 161 14.16 -18.24 7.41
N CYS A 162 13.54 -18.26 6.23
CA CYS A 162 12.09 -18.08 6.11
C CYS A 162 11.31 -19.19 6.83
N PHE A 163 11.75 -20.45 6.71
CA PHE A 163 11.09 -21.57 7.40
C PHE A 163 11.22 -21.48 8.91
N GLU A 164 12.38 -21.10 9.43
CA GLU A 164 12.62 -20.92 10.86
C GLU A 164 11.80 -19.78 11.46
N ASN A 165 11.58 -18.71 10.68
CA ASN A 165 10.87 -17.50 11.11
C ASN A 165 9.39 -17.45 10.68
N PHE A 166 8.85 -18.56 10.16
CA PHE A 166 7.45 -18.66 9.74
C PHE A 166 7.03 -17.62 8.68
N VAL A 167 7.95 -17.32 7.75
CA VAL A 167 7.75 -16.42 6.62
C VAL A 167 7.52 -17.23 5.34
N GLN A 168 6.56 -16.82 4.51
CA GLN A 168 6.31 -17.46 3.23
C GLN A 168 7.37 -17.07 2.20
N VAL A 169 8.21 -18.04 1.81
CA VAL A 169 9.29 -17.88 0.82
C VAL A 169 8.80 -17.24 -0.49
N ARG A 170 7.67 -17.73 -1.02
CA ARG A 170 7.10 -17.20 -2.28
C ARG A 170 6.71 -15.73 -2.17
N SER A 171 6.09 -15.36 -1.04
CA SER A 171 5.65 -13.99 -0.78
C SER A 171 6.85 -13.06 -0.68
N ILE A 172 7.83 -13.38 0.17
CA ILE A 172 8.97 -12.47 0.40
C ILE A 172 9.89 -12.32 -0.84
N LYS A 173 10.06 -13.39 -1.64
CA LYS A 173 10.74 -13.30 -2.95
C LYS A 173 9.97 -12.39 -3.93
N ARG A 174 8.64 -12.40 -3.89
CA ARG A 174 7.83 -11.46 -4.68
C ARG A 174 7.98 -10.02 -4.18
N ALA A 175 8.06 -9.79 -2.86
CA ALA A 175 8.38 -8.45 -2.33
C ALA A 175 9.72 -7.95 -2.86
N ARG A 176 10.75 -8.79 -2.90
CA ARG A 176 12.05 -8.41 -3.47
C ARG A 176 11.90 -7.94 -4.92
N ALA A 177 11.21 -8.72 -5.77
CA ALA A 177 10.99 -8.34 -7.16
C ALA A 177 10.21 -7.02 -7.30
N ILE A 178 9.19 -6.79 -6.45
CA ILE A 178 8.45 -5.52 -6.42
C ILE A 178 9.36 -4.38 -5.99
N ARG A 179 10.19 -4.58 -4.96
CA ARG A 179 11.14 -3.56 -4.49
C ARG A 179 12.12 -3.16 -5.59
N GLU A 180 12.72 -4.13 -6.28
CA GLU A 180 13.63 -3.89 -7.42
C GLU A 180 12.94 -3.10 -8.55
N GLN A 181 11.67 -3.41 -8.85
CA GLN A 181 10.88 -2.63 -9.81
C GLN A 181 10.63 -1.19 -9.34
N LEU A 182 10.33 -1.00 -8.06
CA LEU A 182 10.09 0.33 -7.50
C LEU A 182 11.37 1.17 -7.44
N GLU A 183 12.53 0.56 -7.17
CA GLU A 183 13.84 1.23 -7.26
C GLU A 183 14.08 1.78 -8.68
N GLY A 184 13.85 0.96 -9.71
CA GLY A 184 13.99 1.44 -11.10
C GLY A 184 12.99 2.54 -11.49
N LEU A 185 11.80 2.56 -10.89
CA LEU A 185 10.83 3.64 -11.08
C LEU A 185 11.25 4.92 -10.35
N CYS A 186 11.84 4.82 -9.15
CA CYS A 186 12.38 5.95 -8.41
C CYS A 186 13.46 6.69 -9.22
N ASP A 187 14.34 5.96 -9.91
CA ASP A 187 15.35 6.56 -10.80
C ASP A 187 14.70 7.37 -11.91
N ARG A 188 13.63 6.84 -12.52
CA ARG A 188 12.90 7.52 -13.60
C ARG A 188 12.20 8.80 -13.14
N VAL A 189 11.74 8.86 -11.89
CA VAL A 189 11.08 10.05 -11.33
C VAL A 189 12.04 10.97 -10.56
N GLU A 190 13.35 10.72 -10.66
CA GLU A 190 14.42 11.49 -10.01
C GLU A 190 14.22 11.58 -8.48
N ILE A 191 13.98 10.44 -7.83
CA ILE A 191 13.96 10.33 -6.37
C ILE A 191 15.32 9.79 -5.93
N ASP A 192 16.03 10.54 -5.09
CA ASP A 192 17.35 10.14 -4.59
C ASP A 192 17.23 8.99 -3.57
N GLN A 193 17.80 7.83 -3.91
CA GLN A 193 17.76 6.62 -3.10
C GLN A 193 18.92 6.52 -2.10
N GLU A 194 19.99 7.31 -2.28
CA GLU A 194 21.20 7.29 -1.45
C GLU A 194 20.96 7.94 -0.08
N ILE A 195 19.86 8.67 0.06
CA ILE A 195 19.49 9.36 1.28
C ILE A 195 18.68 8.41 2.19
N SER A 196 19.38 7.57 2.95
CA SER A 196 18.79 6.65 3.93
C SER A 196 19.37 6.88 5.34
N SER A 197 18.47 6.99 6.33
CA SER A 197 18.74 6.96 7.76
C SER A 197 18.18 5.64 8.34
N PRO A 198 18.96 4.54 8.30
CA PRO A 198 18.45 3.19 8.51
C PRO A 198 17.84 2.92 9.88
N ASP A 199 18.20 3.69 10.91
CA ASP A 199 17.70 3.49 12.27
C ASP A 199 16.61 4.50 12.68
N ASP A 200 16.25 5.43 11.79
CA ASP A 200 15.23 6.44 12.07
C ASP A 200 13.81 5.92 11.77
N THR A 201 13.22 5.28 12.78
CA THR A 201 11.84 4.79 12.70
C THR A 201 10.83 5.95 12.62
N ASP A 202 11.15 7.13 13.16
CA ASP A 202 10.26 8.29 13.12
C ASP A 202 10.17 8.87 11.70
N ALA A 203 11.30 8.92 10.98
CA ALA A 203 11.33 9.27 9.55
C ALA A 203 10.44 8.34 8.71
N LEU A 204 10.53 7.02 8.93
CA LEU A 204 9.66 6.03 8.27
C LEU A 204 8.18 6.32 8.56
N LEU A 205 7.82 6.51 9.82
CA LEU A 205 6.43 6.76 10.22
C LEU A 205 5.89 8.07 9.65
N LYS A 206 6.69 9.14 9.62
CA LYS A 206 6.33 10.42 9.00
C LYS A 206 6.08 10.26 7.50
N ALA A 207 6.95 9.54 6.78
CA ALA A 207 6.78 9.27 5.36
C ALA A 207 5.51 8.45 5.07
N ILE A 208 5.23 7.40 5.84
CA ILE A 208 4.00 6.62 5.70
C ILE A 208 2.76 7.48 6.01
N THR A 209 2.80 8.24 7.10
CA THR A 209 1.68 9.12 7.51
C THR A 209 1.36 10.16 6.43
N SER A 210 2.36 10.63 5.67
CA SER A 210 2.12 11.59 4.58
C SER A 210 1.20 11.07 3.46
N GLY A 211 1.11 9.74 3.28
CA GLY A 211 0.21 9.08 2.34
C GLY A 211 -1.06 8.52 3.01
N PHE A 212 -0.91 7.98 4.22
CA PHE A 212 -2.00 7.30 4.95
C PHE A 212 -2.73 8.19 5.97
N PHE A 213 -2.59 9.52 5.90
CA PHE A 213 -3.28 10.44 6.83
C PHE A 213 -4.82 10.32 6.81
N TYR A 214 -5.39 9.76 5.74
CA TYR A 214 -6.83 9.42 5.66
C TYR A 214 -7.21 8.20 6.51
N ASN A 215 -6.26 7.31 6.79
CA ASN A 215 -6.47 6.02 7.43
C ASN A 215 -5.95 6.07 8.88
N VAL A 216 -6.43 7.06 9.64
CA VAL A 216 -6.00 7.29 11.02
C VAL A 216 -7.17 7.02 11.97
N ALA A 217 -6.88 6.36 13.10
CA ALA A 217 -7.81 6.17 14.19
C ALA A 217 -7.24 6.74 15.49
N LYS A 218 -8.10 7.25 16.35
CA LYS A 218 -7.77 7.78 17.66
C LYS A 218 -8.33 6.86 18.74
N LEU A 219 -7.52 6.60 19.76
CA LEU A 219 -7.97 5.89 20.96
C LEU A 219 -8.87 6.82 21.79
N GLY A 220 -10.14 6.43 21.92
CA GLY A 220 -11.13 7.07 22.76
C GLY A 220 -10.85 6.84 24.25
N ARG A 221 -11.49 7.64 25.10
CA ARG A 221 -11.33 7.53 26.57
C ARG A 221 -11.84 6.21 27.14
N THR A 222 -12.75 5.55 26.42
CA THR A 222 -13.33 4.25 26.77
C THR A 222 -12.48 3.06 26.32
N GLY A 223 -11.38 3.30 25.60
CA GLY A 223 -10.53 2.25 25.01
C GLY A 223 -10.93 1.86 23.58
N ASP A 224 -12.00 2.45 23.03
CA ASP A 224 -12.44 2.19 21.65
C ASP A 224 -11.68 3.05 20.64
N PHE A 225 -11.38 2.50 19.47
CA PHE A 225 -10.77 3.27 18.37
C PHE A 225 -11.86 3.92 17.50
N GLN A 226 -11.72 5.22 17.25
CA GLN A 226 -12.60 5.97 16.35
C GLN A 226 -11.79 6.46 15.15
N THR A 227 -12.29 6.25 13.93
CA THR A 227 -11.67 6.80 12.72
C THR A 227 -11.81 8.31 12.71
N VAL A 228 -10.79 9.00 12.20
CA VAL A 228 -10.79 10.47 12.12
C VAL A 228 -11.70 10.97 10.99
N LYS A 229 -12.01 10.11 10.02
CA LYS A 229 -12.97 10.34 8.92
C LYS A 229 -14.08 9.28 8.96
#